data_AF-A0A382XGN5-F1
#
_entry.id   AF-A0A382XGN5-F1
#
_cell.length_a   1.000
_cell.length_b   1.000
_cell.length_c   1.000
_cell.angle_alpha   90.00
_cell.angle_beta   90.00
_cell.angle_gamma   90.00
#
_symmetry.space_group_name_H-M   'P 1'
#
loop_
_entity.id
_entity.type
_entity.pdbx_description
1 polymer ?
#
loop_
_entity_poly.entity_id
_entity_poly.type
_entity_poly.pdbx_seq_one_letter_code
_entity_poly.pdbx_strand_id
1 'polypeptide(L)'
;PIVGKLKPMGRFHLPFSDGLETLYRAISMYLTAQFIRHLEGETAEWSLSGLEEIYREIHSVNHDFSDRLREATNRESILNGIAILDALAQMGGAAKALAIGKLKPLFSMYLSDPDE
;
A
#
# COMPACT_ATOMS: atom_id res chain seq x y z
N PRO A 1 -14.16 1.39 -8.74
CA PRO A 1 -12.88 0.76 -9.15
C PRO A 1 -11.94 0.57 -7.96
N ILE A 2 -11.20 -0.55 -7.92
CA ILE A 2 -10.32 -0.91 -6.80
C ILE A 2 -9.25 0.15 -6.51
N VAL A 3 -8.65 0.72 -7.56
CA VAL A 3 -7.70 1.84 -7.47
C VAL A 3 -8.27 3.08 -6.77
N GLY A 4 -9.60 3.20 -6.69
CA GLY A 4 -10.28 4.26 -5.94
C GLY A 4 -10.04 4.21 -4.44
N LYS A 5 -9.63 3.04 -3.89
CA LYS A 5 -9.20 2.90 -2.49
C LYS A 5 -7.89 3.66 -2.22
N LEU A 6 -7.10 3.96 -3.25
CA LEU A 6 -5.86 4.73 -3.15
C LEU A 6 -6.05 6.25 -3.27
N LYS A 7 -7.28 6.76 -3.30
CA LYS A 7 -7.54 8.21 -3.35
C LYS A 7 -6.79 9.01 -2.27
N PRO A 8 -6.72 8.59 -1.00
CA PRO A 8 -5.93 9.32 0.00
C PRO A 8 -4.43 9.36 -0.34
N MET A 9 -3.88 8.30 -0.93
CA MET A 9 -2.47 8.26 -1.36
C MET A 9 -2.17 9.31 -2.44
N GLY A 10 -3.13 9.58 -3.34
CA GLY A 10 -3.02 10.66 -4.32
C GLY A 10 -3.18 12.05 -3.71
N ARG A 11 -4.09 12.21 -2.73
CA ARG A 11 -4.31 13.49 -2.05
C ARG A 11 -3.12 13.95 -1.21
N PHE A 12 -2.42 13.00 -0.59
CA PHE A 12 -1.25 13.22 0.25
C PHE A 12 0.02 12.66 -0.38
N HIS A 13 0.13 12.72 -1.72
CA HIS A 13 1.25 12.16 -2.46
C HIS A 13 2.57 12.77 -1.97
N LEU A 14 3.56 11.90 -1.72
CA LEU A 14 4.92 12.28 -1.41
C LEU A 14 5.77 12.17 -2.69
N PRO A 15 6.29 13.29 -3.23
CA PRO A 15 7.14 13.26 -4.40
C PRO A 15 8.41 12.45 -4.16
N PHE A 16 8.82 11.65 -5.15
CA PHE A 16 10.05 10.84 -5.10
C PHE A 16 10.14 9.89 -3.90
N SER A 17 8.99 9.45 -3.39
CA SER A 17 8.93 8.52 -2.26
C SER A 17 9.56 7.18 -2.59
N ASP A 18 10.29 6.61 -1.63
CA ASP A 18 10.78 5.24 -1.74
C ASP A 18 9.69 4.20 -1.44
N GLY A 19 10.04 2.92 -1.61
CA GLY A 19 9.11 1.81 -1.36
C GLY A 19 8.69 1.68 0.11
N LEU A 20 9.59 1.95 1.05
CA LEU A 20 9.32 1.82 2.49
C LEU A 20 8.40 2.94 2.96
N GLU A 21 8.64 4.18 2.52
CA GLU A 21 7.78 5.33 2.75
C GLU A 21 6.39 5.14 2.12
N THR A 22 6.34 4.60 0.89
CA THR A 22 5.07 4.28 0.23
C THR A 22 4.29 3.22 1.01
N LEU A 23 4.97 2.16 1.45
CA LEU A 23 4.36 1.12 2.28
C LEU A 23 3.87 1.67 3.62
N TYR A 24 4.70 2.46 4.29
CA TYR A 24 4.36 3.10 5.56
C TYR A 24 3.08 3.93 5.40
N ARG A 25 3.02 4.79 4.38
CA ARG A 25 1.84 5.60 4.08
C ARG A 25 0.62 4.75 3.74
N ALA A 26 0.78 3.65 3.02
CA ALA A 26 -0.31 2.75 2.67
C ALA A 26 -0.92 2.06 3.92
N ILE A 27 -0.06 1.57 4.81
CA ILE A 27 -0.47 0.98 6.09
C ILE A 27 -1.14 2.03 6.96
N SER A 28 -0.54 3.21 7.12
CA SER A 28 -1.12 4.30 7.91
C SER A 28 -2.47 4.74 7.36
N MET A 29 -2.60 4.89 6.03
CA MET A 29 -3.88 5.21 5.38
C MET A 29 -4.93 4.16 5.68
N TYR A 30 -4.61 2.87 5.52
CA TYR A 30 -5.54 1.78 5.78
C TYR A 30 -5.99 1.81 7.24
N LEU A 31 -5.04 1.79 8.18
CA LEU A 31 -5.35 1.80 9.62
C LEU A 31 -6.07 3.07 10.06
N THR A 32 -5.85 4.21 9.40
CA THR A 32 -6.63 5.43 9.64
C THR A 32 -8.09 5.24 9.23
N ALA A 33 -8.36 4.59 8.09
CA ALA A 33 -9.73 4.27 7.71
C ALA A 33 -10.38 3.31 8.72
N GLN A 34 -9.65 2.30 9.19
CA GLN A 34 -10.14 1.36 10.20
C GLN A 34 -10.40 2.04 11.55
N PHE A 35 -9.55 2.99 11.93
CA PHE A 35 -9.75 3.82 13.11
C PHE A 35 -10.99 4.72 12.99
N ILE A 36 -11.23 5.34 11.83
CA ILE A 36 -12.44 6.12 11.59
C ILE A 36 -13.69 5.24 11.73
N ARG A 37 -13.69 4.03 11.16
CA ARG A 37 -14.79 3.06 11.34
C ARG A 37 -15.05 2.76 12.82
N HIS A 38 -13.99 2.56 13.60
CA HIS A 38 -14.10 2.36 15.04
C HIS A 38 -14.73 3.57 15.75
N LEU A 39 -14.33 4.79 15.39
CA LEU A 39 -14.91 6.02 15.96
C LEU A 39 -16.40 6.18 15.64
N GLU A 40 -16.85 5.68 14.49
CA GLU A 40 -18.26 5.68 14.09
C GLU A 40 -19.06 4.49 14.66
N GLY A 41 -18.44 3.67 15.51
CA GLY A 41 -19.09 2.50 16.12
C GLY A 41 -19.20 1.30 15.18
N GLU A 42 -18.54 1.32 14.02
CA GLU A 42 -18.47 0.19 13.12
C GLU A 42 -17.37 -0.81 13.51
N THR A 43 -17.43 -2.02 12.93
CA THR A 43 -16.38 -3.02 13.09
C THR A 43 -15.13 -2.64 12.30
N ALA A 44 -14.04 -2.38 13.03
CA ALA A 44 -12.70 -2.21 12.48
C ALA A 44 -11.99 -3.57 12.32
N GLU A 45 -11.33 -3.76 11.18
CA GLU A 45 -10.44 -4.87 10.87
C GLU A 45 -9.00 -4.41 11.12
N TRP A 46 -8.34 -4.94 12.15
CA TRP A 46 -7.03 -4.47 12.63
C TRP A 46 -5.86 -5.32 12.10
N SER A 47 -6.14 -6.42 11.42
CA SER A 47 -5.14 -7.08 10.59
C SER A 47 -4.89 -6.25 9.32
N LEU A 48 -3.78 -6.53 8.64
CA LEU A 48 -3.51 -5.92 7.33
C LEU A 48 -4.07 -6.76 6.19
N SER A 49 -4.88 -7.79 6.46
CA SER A 49 -5.38 -8.69 5.43
C SER A 49 -6.27 -7.99 4.40
N GLY A 50 -7.11 -7.04 4.81
CA GLY A 50 -7.88 -6.24 3.86
C GLY A 50 -7.01 -5.32 3.00
N LEU A 51 -5.91 -4.78 3.54
CA LEU A 51 -4.95 -3.98 2.78
C LEU A 51 -4.22 -4.84 1.73
N GLU A 52 -3.75 -6.01 2.15
CA GLU A 52 -3.06 -6.95 1.26
C GLU A 52 -3.97 -7.41 0.12
N GLU A 53 -5.27 -7.63 0.38
CA GLU A 53 -6.25 -7.97 -0.66
C GLU A 53 -6.46 -6.84 -1.66
N ILE A 54 -6.63 -5.59 -1.18
CA ILE A 54 -6.74 -4.42 -2.04
C ILE A 54 -5.54 -4.33 -2.99
N TYR A 55 -4.33 -4.58 -2.47
CA TYR A 55 -3.12 -4.52 -3.28
C TYR A 55 -2.94 -5.72 -4.21
N ARG A 56 -3.42 -6.93 -3.85
CA ARG A 56 -3.48 -8.07 -4.78
C ARG A 56 -4.40 -7.79 -5.96
N GLU A 57 -5.57 -7.20 -5.71
CA GLU A 57 -6.47 -6.79 -6.79
C GLU A 57 -5.83 -5.70 -7.67
N ILE A 58 -5.11 -4.74 -7.08
CA ILE A 58 -4.39 -3.70 -7.86
C ILE A 58 -3.24 -4.32 -8.68
N HIS A 59 -2.55 -5.33 -8.16
CA HIS A 59 -1.54 -6.07 -8.92
C HIS A 59 -2.15 -6.72 -10.16
N SER A 60 -3.31 -7.38 -10.03
CA SER A 60 -4.03 -7.94 -11.19
C SER A 60 -4.37 -6.86 -12.22
N VAL A 61 -4.86 -5.70 -11.77
CA VAL A 61 -5.16 -4.57 -12.67
C VAL A 61 -3.91 -4.06 -13.37
N ASN A 62 -2.78 -3.91 -12.66
CA ASN A 62 -1.53 -3.45 -13.24
C ASN A 62 -0.98 -4.45 -14.26
N HIS A 63 -1.10 -5.75 -13.99
CA HIS A 63 -0.71 -6.82 -14.90
C HIS A 63 -1.51 -6.77 -16.21
N ASP A 64 -2.84 -6.83 -16.13
CA ASP A 64 -3.72 -6.79 -17.31
C ASP A 64 -3.54 -5.48 -18.11
N PHE A 65 -3.30 -4.36 -17.42
CA PHE A 65 -3.05 -3.08 -18.05
C PHE A 65 -1.68 -3.01 -18.73
N SER A 66 -0.65 -3.66 -18.15
CA SER A 66 0.68 -3.78 -18.73
C SER A 66 0.63 -4.54 -20.05
N ASP A 67 -0.07 -5.68 -20.10
CA ASP A 67 -0.19 -6.51 -21.29
C ASP A 67 -0.86 -5.75 -22.44
N ARG A 68 -1.98 -5.07 -22.14
CA ARG A 68 -2.68 -4.24 -23.12
C ARG A 68 -1.82 -3.09 -23.65
N LEU A 69 -0.96 -2.51 -22.81
CA LEU A 69 -0.10 -1.42 -23.25
C LEU A 69 1.11 -1.88 -24.05
N ARG A 70 1.65 -3.09 -23.78
CA ARG A 70 2.70 -3.68 -24.62
C ARG A 70 2.25 -3.84 -26.06
N GLU A 71 0.98 -4.15 -26.28
CA GLU A 71 0.39 -4.24 -27.63
C GLU A 71 0.13 -2.86 -28.26
N ALA A 72 -0.12 -1.83 -27.45
CA ALA A 72 -0.60 -0.53 -27.91
C ALA A 72 0.49 0.56 -28.03
N THR A 73 1.68 0.37 -27.43
CA THR A 73 2.74 1.39 -27.45
C THR A 73 4.15 0.79 -27.47
N ASN A 74 5.05 1.43 -28.23
CA ASN A 74 6.49 1.13 -28.24
C ASN A 74 7.30 2.01 -27.27
N ARG A 75 6.64 2.82 -26.43
CA ARG A 75 7.32 3.72 -25.49
C ARG A 75 7.72 2.98 -24.20
N GLU A 76 9.01 2.71 -24.04
CA GLU A 76 9.57 2.06 -22.85
C GLU A 76 9.26 2.79 -21.55
N SER A 77 9.19 4.13 -21.55
CA SER A 77 8.87 4.91 -20.35
C SER A 77 7.48 4.60 -19.76
N ILE A 78 6.51 4.27 -20.61
CA ILE A 78 5.15 3.89 -20.17
C ILE A 78 5.19 2.51 -19.52
N LEU A 79 5.90 1.56 -20.14
CA LEU A 79 6.05 0.20 -19.61
C LEU A 79 6.82 0.19 -18.28
N ASN A 80 7.88 0.99 -18.17
CA ASN A 80 8.64 1.16 -16.94
C ASN A 80 7.78 1.78 -15.82
N GLY A 81 6.93 2.75 -16.16
CA GLY A 81 6.00 3.34 -15.20
C GLY A 81 5.05 2.29 -14.59
N ILE A 82 4.49 1.41 -15.41
CA ILE A 82 3.58 0.36 -14.91
C ILE A 82 4.32 -0.72 -14.14
N ALA A 83 5.53 -1.10 -14.56
CA ALA A 83 6.35 -2.03 -13.80
C ALA A 83 6.63 -1.54 -12.37
N ILE A 84 6.88 -0.22 -12.20
CA ILE A 84 7.03 0.38 -10.87
C ILE A 84 5.72 0.29 -10.07
N LEU A 85 4.58 0.64 -10.69
CA LEU A 85 3.28 0.53 -10.02
C LEU A 85 2.96 -0.90 -9.60
N ASP A 86 3.34 -1.87 -10.43
CA ASP A 86 3.18 -3.29 -10.15
C ASP A 86 4.04 -3.76 -8.98
N ALA A 87 5.32 -3.36 -8.95
CA ALA A 87 6.21 -3.65 -7.83
C ALA A 87 5.67 -3.09 -6.51
N LEU A 88 5.13 -1.86 -6.52
CA LEU A 88 4.48 -1.27 -5.35
C LEU A 88 3.22 -2.05 -4.93
N ALA A 89 2.47 -2.59 -5.88
CA ALA A 89 1.31 -3.41 -5.58
C ALA A 89 1.69 -4.74 -4.92
N GLN A 90 2.73 -5.40 -5.43
CA GLN A 90 3.28 -6.61 -4.82
C GLN A 90 3.79 -6.35 -3.39
N MET A 91 4.47 -5.23 -3.16
CA MET A 91 4.87 -4.82 -1.81
C MET A 91 3.68 -4.65 -0.87
N GLY A 92 2.62 -3.99 -1.33
CA GLY A 92 1.39 -3.83 -0.55
C GLY A 92 0.67 -5.16 -0.26
N GLY A 93 0.76 -6.12 -1.19
CA GLY A 93 0.26 -7.49 -0.99
C GLY A 93 1.02 -8.28 0.09
N ALA A 94 2.21 -7.84 0.47
CA ALA A 94 3.05 -8.40 1.53
C ALA A 94 3.16 -7.46 2.76
N ALA A 95 2.20 -6.54 2.92
CA ALA A 95 2.28 -5.45 3.90
C ALA A 95 2.52 -5.94 5.33
N LYS A 96 1.90 -7.04 5.77
CA LYS A 96 2.08 -7.56 7.13
C LYS A 96 3.50 -8.02 7.39
N ALA A 97 4.07 -8.80 6.47
CA ALA A 97 5.44 -9.31 6.60
C ALA A 97 6.45 -8.15 6.62
N LEU A 98 6.27 -7.17 5.72
CA LEU A 98 7.13 -5.99 5.64
C LEU A 98 6.95 -5.05 6.85
N ALA A 99 5.75 -4.92 7.40
CA ALA A 99 5.52 -4.15 8.62
C ALA A 99 6.33 -4.71 9.80
N ILE A 100 6.30 -6.03 10.00
CA ILE A 100 7.06 -6.68 11.06
C ILE A 100 8.57 -6.59 10.80
N GLY A 101 9.00 -6.84 9.56
CA GLY A 101 10.43 -6.91 9.24
C GLY A 101 11.13 -5.56 9.06
N LYS A 102 10.42 -4.52 8.62
CA LYS A 102 11.00 -3.22 8.26
C LYS A 102 10.50 -2.06 9.10
N LEU A 103 9.22 -2.06 9.49
CA LEU A 103 8.65 -0.95 10.25
C LEU A 103 8.79 -1.13 11.76
N LYS A 104 8.56 -2.33 12.30
CA LYS A 104 8.65 -2.60 13.76
C LYS A 104 9.90 -2.02 14.43
N PRO A 105 11.12 -2.13 13.86
CA PRO A 105 12.31 -1.54 14.49
C PRO A 105 12.25 -0.03 14.67
N LEU A 106 11.51 0.69 13.82
CA LEU A 106 11.34 2.15 13.89
C LEU A 106 10.43 2.58 15.04
N PHE A 107 9.63 1.66 15.58
CA PHE A 107 8.68 1.91 16.66
C PHE A 107 9.18 1.40 18.01
N SER A 108 10.47 1.09 18.15
CA SER A 108 11.03 0.53 19.40
C SER A 108 10.62 1.33 20.64
N MET A 109 10.72 2.66 20.61
CA MET A 109 10.35 3.55 21.72
C MET A 109 8.85 3.53 22.08
N TYR A 110 7.98 3.18 21.13
CA TYR A 110 6.54 3.04 21.35
C TYR A 110 6.13 1.63 21.78
N LEU A 111 7.00 0.64 21.53
CA LEU A 111 6.75 -0.78 21.76
C LEU A 111 7.53 -1.34 22.96
N SER A 112 8.55 -0.61 23.44
CA SER A 112 9.17 -0.84 24.74
C SER A 112 8.15 -0.52 25.84
N ASP A 113 8.00 -1.41 26.80
CA ASP A 113 7.14 -1.17 27.95
C ASP A 113 7.70 0.05 28.72
N PRO A 114 6.86 0.99 29.16
CA PRO A 114 7.30 2.12 29.98
C PRO A 114 7.92 1.70 31.33
N ASP A 115 7.72 0.44 31.73
CA ASP A 115 8.08 -0.12 33.04
C ASP A 115 9.24 -1.16 32.98
N GLU A 116 9.95 -1.30 31.85
CA GLU A 116 11.27 -1.97 31.74
C GLU A 116 12.42 -0.95 31.65
#